data_AF-A0AAD0RYW5-F1
#
_entry.id   AF-A0AAD0RYW5-F1
#
_cell.length_a   1.000
_cell.length_b   1.000
_cell.length_c   1.000
_cell.angle_alpha   90.00
_cell.angle_beta   90.00
_cell.angle_gamma   90.00
#
_symmetry.space_group_name_H-M   'P 1'
#
loop_
_entity.id
_entity.type
_entity.pdbx_description
1 polymer ?
#
loop_
_entity_poly.entity_id
_entity_poly.type
_entity_poly.pdbx_seq_one_letter_code
_entity_poly.pdbx_strand_id
1 'polypeptide(L)'
;MLYRVLIILLLLFKCTTANAFEDYNFLNGEWTCKMKSVLENDAILEVDSHITTSIKNLNSYAKSFFKIYFKQNPDLASIISVESSEKMDFEGDIMISFDSKTHKTDLIKDELNIFSPESVKSFTRGPSVTVKSKIQKIDDETITLIGIPAKDVINCFKAQKSAV
;
A
#
# COMPACT_ATOMS: atom_id res chain seq x y z
N MET A 1 21.62 -41.86 -28.12
CA MET A 1 20.50 -40.94 -28.43
C MET A 1 19.58 -40.64 -27.25
N LEU A 2 19.41 -41.56 -26.27
CA LEU A 2 18.58 -41.35 -25.07
C LEU A 2 18.96 -40.11 -24.22
N TYR A 3 20.25 -39.80 -24.09
CA TYR A 3 20.75 -38.73 -23.22
C TYR A 3 20.35 -37.31 -23.66
N ARG A 4 20.15 -37.07 -24.97
CA ARG A 4 19.72 -35.76 -25.48
C ARG A 4 18.24 -35.48 -25.19
N VAL A 5 17.41 -36.52 -25.13
CA VAL A 5 15.98 -36.39 -24.79
C VAL A 5 15.80 -36.04 -23.31
N LEU A 6 16.63 -36.60 -22.43
CA LEU A 6 16.58 -36.35 -20.99
C LEU A 6 16.91 -34.88 -20.64
N ILE A 7 17.87 -34.26 -21.33
CA ILE A 7 18.26 -32.87 -21.11
C ILE A 7 17.16 -31.89 -21.57
N ILE A 8 16.47 -32.20 -22.67
CA ILE A 8 15.33 -31.40 -23.14
C ILE A 8 14.15 -31.52 -22.17
N LEU A 9 13.89 -32.72 -21.62
CA LEU A 9 12.86 -32.92 -20.60
C LEU A 9 13.18 -32.16 -19.30
N LEU A 10 14.45 -32.15 -18.87
CA LEU A 10 14.92 -31.40 -17.70
C LEU A 10 14.86 -29.88 -17.90
N LEU A 11 15.04 -29.40 -19.12
CA LEU A 11 14.87 -27.98 -19.47
C LEU A 11 13.39 -27.56 -19.50
N LEU A 12 12.49 -28.44 -19.95
CA LEU A 12 11.05 -28.19 -19.91
C LEU A 12 10.50 -28.23 -18.48
N PHE A 13 11.05 -29.07 -17.59
CA PHE A 13 10.65 -29.14 -16.18
C PHE A 13 11.13 -27.95 -15.33
N LYS A 14 12.13 -27.19 -15.79
CA LYS A 14 12.50 -25.92 -15.15
C LYS A 14 11.64 -24.72 -15.60
N CYS A 15 10.70 -24.93 -16.52
CA CYS A 15 9.76 -23.90 -16.95
C CYS A 15 8.48 -23.84 -16.09
N THR A 16 8.44 -24.54 -14.96
CA THR A 16 7.30 -24.53 -14.04
C THR A 16 7.72 -24.08 -12.65
N THR A 17 8.12 -22.81 -12.49
CA THR A 17 7.96 -22.04 -11.25
C THR A 17 8.22 -20.55 -11.54
N ALA A 18 7.33 -19.91 -12.27
CA ALA A 18 7.04 -18.51 -12.01
C ALA A 18 5.57 -18.52 -11.60
N ASN A 19 5.31 -18.43 -10.30
CA ASN A 19 3.98 -18.16 -9.77
C ASN A 19 3.63 -16.73 -10.19
N ALA A 20 3.34 -16.51 -11.47
CA ALA A 20 2.76 -15.28 -11.94
C ALA A 20 1.30 -15.32 -11.49
N PHE A 21 0.94 -14.47 -10.53
CA PHE A 21 -0.42 -13.99 -10.45
C PHE A 21 -0.70 -13.31 -11.80
N GLU A 22 -1.27 -14.01 -12.78
CA GLU A 22 -1.70 -13.35 -14.03
C GLU A 22 -3.04 -12.63 -13.85
N ASP A 23 -3.80 -13.01 -12.83
CA ASP A 23 -5.06 -12.36 -12.48
C ASP A 23 -4.93 -11.46 -11.24
N TYR A 24 -4.71 -10.17 -11.50
CA TYR A 24 -4.73 -9.13 -10.47
C TYR A 24 -6.13 -8.53 -10.25
N ASN A 25 -7.18 -9.02 -10.93
CA ASN A 25 -8.51 -8.39 -10.86
C ASN A 25 -9.09 -8.36 -9.45
N PHE A 26 -8.62 -9.22 -8.53
CA PHE A 26 -9.02 -9.16 -7.13
C PHE A 26 -8.71 -7.79 -6.51
N LEU A 27 -7.59 -7.15 -6.89
CA LEU A 27 -7.17 -5.82 -6.44
C LEU A 27 -8.05 -4.70 -7.00
N ASN A 28 -8.86 -4.93 -8.03
CA ASN A 28 -9.68 -3.90 -8.64
C ASN A 28 -10.86 -3.51 -7.71
N GLY A 29 -11.04 -2.21 -7.52
CA GLY A 29 -12.13 -1.65 -6.70
C GLY A 29 -11.63 -0.84 -5.50
N GLU A 30 -12.47 -0.76 -4.48
CA GLU A 30 -12.25 0.06 -3.29
C GLU A 30 -11.73 -0.78 -2.12
N TRP A 31 -10.71 -0.24 -1.44
CA TRP A 31 -10.00 -0.87 -0.34
C TRP A 31 -9.85 0.10 0.82
N THR A 32 -9.90 -0.44 2.04
CA THR A 32 -9.47 0.23 3.27
C THR A 32 -8.20 -0.44 3.75
N CYS A 33 -7.09 0.30 3.68
CA CYS A 33 -5.77 -0.17 4.07
C CYS A 33 -5.33 0.49 5.37
N LYS A 34 -4.85 -0.32 6.31
CA LYS A 34 -4.41 0.13 7.63
C LYS A 34 -2.96 -0.25 7.89
N MET A 35 -2.22 0.72 8.38
CA MET A 35 -0.84 0.56 8.84
C MET A 35 -0.71 1.18 10.23
N LYS A 36 0.12 0.57 11.06
CA LYS A 36 0.51 1.11 12.36
C LYS A 36 2.01 0.95 12.52
N SER A 37 2.69 2.04 12.83
CA SER A 37 4.13 2.05 13.08
C SER A 37 4.43 2.72 14.42
N VAL A 38 5.43 2.19 15.13
CA VAL A 38 5.98 2.79 16.34
C VAL A 38 7.19 3.60 15.92
N LEU A 39 7.13 4.91 16.16
CA LEU A 39 8.20 5.86 15.90
C LEU A 39 9.06 6.01 17.17
N GLU A 40 10.11 6.82 17.07
CA GLU A 40 10.92 7.20 18.23
C GLU A 40 10.07 7.89 19.32
N ASN A 41 10.54 7.84 20.56
CA ASN A 41 9.89 8.47 21.73
C ASN A 41 8.46 7.99 22.00
N ASP A 42 8.17 6.71 21.75
CA ASP A 42 6.84 6.10 21.93
C ASP A 42 5.71 6.79 21.15
N ALA A 43 6.06 7.57 20.12
CA ALA A 43 5.07 8.08 19.17
C ALA A 43 4.55 6.94 18.30
N ILE A 44 3.27 6.97 17.99
CA ILE A 44 2.58 6.00 17.17
C ILE A 44 2.03 6.72 15.95
N LEU A 45 2.34 6.20 14.77
CA LEU A 45 1.74 6.60 13.51
C LEU A 45 0.73 5.53 13.09
N GLU A 46 -0.54 5.89 13.02
CA GLU A 46 -1.59 5.11 12.37
C GLU A 46 -1.95 5.76 11.05
N VAL A 47 -1.99 4.95 9.99
CA VAL A 47 -2.43 5.40 8.66
C VAL A 47 -3.63 4.57 8.26
N ASP A 48 -4.75 5.24 8.03
CA ASP A 48 -5.96 4.65 7.44
C ASP A 48 -6.15 5.23 6.04
N SER A 49 -6.09 4.37 5.02
CA SER A 49 -6.14 4.76 3.62
C SER A 49 -7.35 4.14 2.94
N HIS A 50 -8.22 4.99 2.39
CA HIS A 50 -9.25 4.57 1.44
C HIS A 50 -8.66 4.65 0.04
N ILE A 51 -8.54 3.51 -0.63
CA ILE A 51 -7.85 3.36 -1.90
C ILE A 51 -8.81 2.84 -2.96
N THR A 52 -8.85 3.48 -4.13
CA THR A 52 -9.54 2.98 -5.31
C THR A 52 -8.50 2.58 -6.35
N THR A 53 -8.46 1.29 -6.68
CA THR A 53 -7.50 0.70 -7.61
C THR A 53 -8.21 0.30 -8.90
N SER A 54 -7.64 0.69 -10.04
CA SER A 54 -8.02 0.17 -11.36
C SER A 54 -6.87 -0.60 -11.99
N ILE A 55 -7.06 -1.92 -12.13
CA ILE A 55 -6.08 -2.78 -12.80
C ILE A 55 -6.03 -2.52 -14.30
N LYS A 56 -7.18 -2.23 -14.92
CA LYS A 56 -7.26 -1.85 -16.33
C LYS A 56 -6.44 -0.60 -16.66
N ASN A 57 -6.47 0.39 -15.78
CA ASN A 57 -5.80 1.68 -15.99
C ASN A 57 -4.43 1.77 -15.30
N LEU A 58 -4.04 0.72 -14.57
CA LEU A 58 -2.80 0.66 -13.80
C LEU A 58 -2.60 1.89 -12.90
N ASN A 59 -3.67 2.32 -12.23
CA ASN A 59 -3.66 3.49 -11.36
C ASN A 59 -4.41 3.26 -10.07
N SER A 60 -4.00 3.99 -9.05
CA SER A 60 -4.57 3.98 -7.73
C SER A 60 -4.77 5.42 -7.27
N TYR A 61 -5.93 5.68 -6.66
CA TYR A 61 -6.21 6.93 -5.97
C TYR A 61 -6.43 6.61 -4.50
N ALA A 62 -5.88 7.42 -3.61
CA ALA A 62 -5.96 7.19 -2.18
C ALA A 62 -6.27 8.47 -1.41
N LYS A 63 -7.19 8.38 -0.46
CA LYS A 63 -7.36 9.32 0.64
C LYS A 63 -6.85 8.69 1.92
N SER A 64 -5.74 9.20 2.44
CA SER A 64 -5.04 8.65 3.60
C SER A 64 -5.10 9.60 4.78
N PHE A 65 -5.46 9.09 5.96
CA PHE A 65 -5.47 9.81 7.22
C PHE A 65 -4.26 9.39 8.03
N PHE A 66 -3.34 10.33 8.28
CA PHE A 66 -2.16 10.11 9.09
C PHE A 66 -2.46 10.64 10.50
N LYS A 67 -2.57 9.72 11.45
CA LYS A 67 -2.81 10.02 12.87
C LYS A 67 -1.53 9.77 13.66
N ILE A 68 -1.04 10.80 14.32
CA ILE A 68 0.11 10.73 15.22
C ILE A 68 -0.40 10.94 16.65
N TYR A 69 0.04 10.09 17.57
CA TYR A 69 -0.23 10.20 19.01
C TYR A 69 0.90 9.57 19.83
N PHE A 70 0.96 9.85 21.13
CA PHE A 70 1.93 9.23 22.03
C PHE A 70 1.28 8.10 22.83
N LYS A 71 2.01 6.99 23.05
CA LYS A 71 1.48 5.83 23.78
C LYS A 71 0.99 6.17 25.19
N GLN A 72 1.62 7.14 25.85
CA GLN A 72 1.27 7.59 27.19
C GLN A 72 -0.03 8.41 27.23
N ASN A 73 -0.45 8.99 26.10
CA ASN A 73 -1.65 9.80 26.01
C ASN A 73 -2.30 9.64 24.62
N PRO A 74 -2.99 8.50 24.37
CA PRO A 74 -3.54 8.18 23.06
C PRO A 74 -4.75 9.03 22.66
N ASP A 75 -5.33 9.77 23.61
CA ASP A 75 -6.49 10.64 23.39
C ASP A 75 -6.10 11.95 22.70
N LEU A 76 -4.86 12.43 22.93
CA LEU A 76 -4.31 13.59 22.23
C LEU A 76 -3.66 13.15 20.92
N ALA A 77 -4.20 13.63 19.81
CA ALA A 77 -3.72 13.24 18.49
C ALA A 77 -3.73 14.40 17.50
N SER A 78 -2.82 14.31 16.54
CA SER A 78 -2.77 15.18 15.37
C SER A 78 -3.02 14.36 14.12
N ILE A 79 -3.91 14.85 13.27
CA ILE A 79 -4.47 14.15 12.12
C ILE A 79 -4.42 15.07 10.91
N ILE A 80 -3.79 14.58 9.84
CA ILE A 80 -3.86 15.19 8.50
C ILE A 80 -4.45 14.17 7.52
N SER A 81 -5.14 14.67 6.50
CA SER A 81 -5.58 13.85 5.38
C SER A 81 -4.84 14.23 4.11
N VAL A 82 -4.38 13.25 3.35
CA VAL A 82 -3.69 13.42 2.07
C VAL A 82 -4.45 12.66 0.99
N GLU A 83 -4.85 13.37 -0.05
CA GLU A 83 -5.40 12.81 -1.28
C GLU A 83 -4.29 12.72 -2.33
N SER A 84 -4.09 11.53 -2.89
CA SER A 84 -2.99 11.24 -3.79
C SER A 84 -3.39 10.24 -4.88
N SER A 85 -2.64 10.22 -5.97
CA SER A 85 -2.70 9.14 -6.95
C SER A 85 -1.31 8.60 -7.23
N GLU A 86 -1.26 7.36 -7.71
CA GLU A 86 -0.05 6.70 -8.16
C GLU A 86 -0.36 5.79 -9.35
N LYS A 87 0.67 5.53 -10.14
CA LYS A 87 0.64 4.45 -11.13
C LYS A 87 1.13 3.17 -10.48
N MET A 88 0.71 2.04 -11.04
CA MET A 88 1.11 0.72 -10.59
C MET A 88 1.65 -0.11 -11.75
N ASP A 89 2.57 -1.00 -11.43
CA ASP A 89 3.02 -2.08 -12.30
C ASP A 89 3.21 -3.36 -11.47
N PHE A 90 3.34 -4.51 -12.12
CA PHE A 90 3.42 -5.80 -11.44
C PHE A 90 4.55 -6.67 -11.99
N GLU A 91 5.37 -7.21 -11.07
CA GLU A 91 6.41 -8.20 -11.33
C GLU A 91 6.11 -9.46 -10.51
N GLY A 92 5.26 -10.35 -11.02
CA GLY A 92 4.81 -11.53 -10.30
C GLY A 92 3.95 -11.16 -9.09
N ASP A 93 4.38 -11.51 -7.88
CA ASP A 93 3.67 -11.12 -6.65
C ASP A 93 4.13 -9.76 -6.11
N ILE A 94 4.92 -8.99 -6.86
CA ILE A 94 5.39 -7.67 -6.46
C ILE A 94 4.57 -6.59 -7.16
N MET A 95 3.91 -5.74 -6.37
CA MET A 95 3.33 -4.48 -6.80
C MET A 95 4.39 -3.38 -6.77
N ILE A 96 4.47 -2.59 -7.84
CA ILE A 96 5.36 -1.45 -7.98
C ILE A 96 4.52 -0.20 -8.10
N SER A 97 4.45 0.62 -7.05
CA SER A 97 3.79 1.93 -7.08
C SER A 97 4.80 3.03 -7.44
N PHE A 98 4.44 3.92 -8.37
CA PHE A 98 5.34 4.99 -8.84
C PHE A 98 4.55 6.21 -9.35
N ASP A 99 5.26 7.27 -9.76
CA ASP A 99 4.66 8.54 -10.23
C ASP A 99 3.63 9.12 -9.23
N SER A 100 3.90 8.99 -7.93
CA SER A 100 2.97 9.46 -6.90
C SER A 100 2.80 10.98 -6.97
N LYS A 101 1.54 11.41 -6.98
CA LYS A 101 1.12 12.81 -7.00
C LYS A 101 0.21 13.09 -5.83
N THR A 102 0.57 14.09 -5.03
CA THR A 102 -0.32 14.65 -4.01
C THR A 102 -1.25 15.67 -4.67
N HIS A 103 -2.55 15.52 -4.44
CA HIS A 103 -3.59 16.41 -4.97
C HIS A 103 -4.03 17.42 -3.93
N LYS A 104 -4.17 16.98 -2.68
CA LYS A 104 -4.68 17.80 -1.59
C LYS A 104 -4.14 17.29 -0.26
N THR A 105 -3.81 18.22 0.63
CA THR A 105 -3.56 17.92 2.04
C THR A 105 -4.39 18.86 2.89
N ASP A 106 -5.12 18.29 3.85
CA ASP A 106 -5.93 19.03 4.81
C ASP A 106 -5.49 18.70 6.25
N LEU A 107 -5.45 19.73 7.10
CA LEU A 107 -5.34 19.54 8.54
C LEU A 107 -6.73 19.20 9.10
N ILE A 108 -6.86 18.04 9.74
CA ILE A 108 -8.13 17.59 10.34
C ILE A 108 -8.16 17.95 11.82
N LYS A 109 -7.05 17.73 12.52
CA LYS A 109 -6.93 17.92 13.98
C LYS A 109 -5.45 18.12 14.34
N ASP A 110 -5.14 18.99 15.30
CA ASP A 110 -3.77 19.12 15.83
C ASP A 110 -3.75 19.44 17.32
N GLU A 111 -3.95 18.43 18.16
CA GLU A 111 -3.87 18.62 19.62
C GLU A 111 -2.44 18.58 20.15
N LEU A 112 -1.52 18.00 19.38
CA LEU A 112 -0.10 17.91 19.76
C LEU A 112 0.68 19.16 19.35
N ASN A 113 0.07 20.07 18.58
CA ASN A 113 0.71 21.25 17.99
C ASN A 113 1.99 20.91 17.20
N ILE A 114 1.95 19.81 16.43
CA ILE A 114 3.10 19.33 15.65
C ILE A 114 3.07 19.81 14.20
N PHE A 115 1.94 20.34 13.73
CA PHE A 115 1.79 20.76 12.34
C PHE A 115 1.73 22.28 12.21
N SER A 116 2.69 22.86 11.50
CA SER A 116 2.57 24.22 10.98
C SER A 116 1.78 24.25 9.66
N PRO A 117 1.17 25.38 9.27
CA PRO A 117 0.50 25.52 7.96
C PRO A 117 1.42 25.16 6.78
N GLU A 118 2.70 25.50 6.84
CA GLU A 118 3.69 25.16 5.82
C GLU A 118 3.96 23.64 5.80
N SER A 119 4.07 23.01 6.96
CA SER A 119 4.25 21.55 7.06
C SER A 119 3.08 20.79 6.46
N VAL A 120 1.83 21.25 6.68
CA VAL A 120 0.63 20.64 6.09
C VAL A 120 0.64 20.79 4.56
N LYS A 121 0.97 21.98 4.05
CA LYS A 121 1.01 22.23 2.59
C LYS A 121 2.08 21.43 1.87
N SER A 122 3.21 21.16 2.54
CA SER A 122 4.33 20.39 2.00
C SER A 122 4.23 18.90 2.28
N PHE A 123 3.28 18.47 3.11
CA PHE A 123 3.11 17.06 3.43
C PHE A 123 2.65 16.30 2.20
N THR A 124 3.38 15.23 1.89
CA THR A 124 3.08 14.29 0.82
C THR A 124 3.10 12.88 1.40
N ARG A 125 2.41 11.93 0.76
CA ARG A 125 2.41 10.52 1.18
C ARG A 125 3.80 9.87 1.16
N GLY A 126 4.78 10.55 0.55
CA GLY A 126 6.19 10.18 0.46
C GLY A 126 6.82 10.97 -0.68
N PRO A 127 8.16 10.95 -0.81
CA PRO A 127 8.80 11.42 -2.04
C PRO A 127 8.22 10.61 -3.22
N SER A 128 8.25 11.15 -4.45
CA SER A 128 7.84 10.42 -5.68
C SER A 128 8.79 9.28 -6.03
N VAL A 129 9.12 8.43 -5.05
CA VAL A 129 9.96 7.25 -5.17
C VAL A 129 9.10 6.06 -5.56
N THR A 130 9.72 5.16 -6.31
CA THR A 130 9.14 3.85 -6.58
C THR A 130 9.07 3.04 -5.29
N VAL A 131 7.86 2.62 -4.91
CA VAL A 131 7.62 1.75 -3.76
C VAL A 131 7.32 0.36 -4.26
N LYS A 132 8.03 -0.65 -3.72
CA LYS A 132 7.77 -2.06 -4.04
C LYS A 132 7.13 -2.73 -2.84
N SER A 133 6.07 -3.50 -3.08
CA SER A 133 5.39 -4.28 -2.05
C SER A 133 5.10 -5.68 -2.55
N LYS A 134 5.37 -6.70 -1.73
CA LYS A 134 4.89 -8.06 -1.99
C LYS A 134 3.39 -8.13 -1.67
N ILE A 135 2.61 -8.64 -2.60
CA ILE A 135 1.18 -8.87 -2.44
C ILE A 135 0.97 -10.27 -1.85
N GLN A 136 0.25 -10.35 -0.75
CA GLN A 136 -0.21 -11.60 -0.16
C GLN A 136 -1.74 -11.58 -0.10
N LYS A 137 -2.38 -12.33 -1.01
CA LYS A 137 -3.82 -12.54 -0.97
C LYS A 137 -4.17 -13.51 0.15
N ILE A 138 -5.06 -13.09 1.06
CA ILE A 138 -5.60 -13.96 2.11
C ILE A 138 -6.91 -14.58 1.61
N ASP A 139 -7.80 -13.76 1.08
CA ASP A 139 -9.05 -14.13 0.41
C ASP A 139 -9.44 -13.05 -0.63
N ASP A 140 -10.67 -13.08 -1.17
CA ASP A 140 -11.14 -12.11 -2.18
C ASP A 140 -11.45 -10.72 -1.61
N GLU A 141 -11.54 -10.60 -0.29
CA GLU A 141 -11.88 -9.37 0.43
C GLU A 141 -10.72 -8.86 1.29
N THR A 142 -9.68 -9.66 1.48
CA THR A 142 -8.56 -9.37 2.38
C THR A 142 -7.23 -9.65 1.70
N ILE A 143 -6.36 -8.63 1.70
CA ILE A 143 -5.00 -8.73 1.21
C ILE A 143 -4.03 -8.09 2.22
N THR A 144 -2.79 -8.51 2.17
CA THR A 144 -1.69 -7.89 2.90
C THR A 144 -0.62 -7.45 1.90
N LEU A 145 -0.14 -6.21 2.04
CA LEU A 145 0.99 -5.69 1.29
C LEU A 145 2.19 -5.60 2.24
N ILE A 146 3.33 -6.14 1.82
CA ILE A 146 4.57 -6.14 2.60
C ILE A 146 5.61 -5.32 1.86
N GLY A 147 5.98 -4.16 2.42
CA GLY A 147 6.94 -3.24 1.82
C GLY A 147 8.34 -3.85 1.69
N ILE A 148 9.02 -3.55 0.58
CA ILE A 148 10.38 -4.03 0.29
C ILE A 148 11.32 -2.83 0.16
N PRO A 149 12.45 -2.77 0.88
CA PRO A 149 12.95 -3.73 1.87
C PRO A 149 12.47 -3.44 3.30
N ALA A 150 11.64 -2.41 3.50
CA ALA A 150 11.27 -1.90 4.83
C ALA A 150 10.55 -2.93 5.71
N LYS A 151 9.89 -3.93 5.10
CA LYS A 151 9.06 -4.96 5.75
C LYS A 151 7.84 -4.40 6.50
N ASP A 152 7.42 -3.19 6.19
CA ASP A 152 6.17 -2.64 6.69
C ASP A 152 5.00 -3.48 6.19
N VAL A 153 4.05 -3.78 7.08
CA VAL A 153 2.89 -4.61 6.77
C VAL A 153 1.65 -3.72 6.73
N ILE A 154 0.98 -3.71 5.58
CA ILE A 154 -0.24 -2.95 5.33
C ILE A 154 -1.36 -3.96 5.09
N ASN A 155 -2.36 -3.97 5.96
CA ASN A 155 -3.51 -4.84 5.80
C ASN A 155 -4.62 -4.08 5.10
N CYS A 156 -5.14 -4.65 4.01
CA CYS A 156 -6.19 -4.03 3.22
C CYS A 156 -7.41 -4.94 3.16
N PHE A 157 -8.56 -4.33 3.34
CA PHE A 157 -9.87 -4.98 3.32
C PHE A 157 -10.72 -4.30 2.25
N LYS A 158 -11.49 -5.08 1.49
CA LYS A 158 -12.38 -4.54 0.48
C LYS A 158 -13.42 -3.68 1.17
N ALA A 159 -13.66 -2.48 0.65
CA ALA A 159 -14.68 -1.61 1.22
C ALA A 159 -16.03 -2.32 1.09
N GLN A 160 -16.65 -2.66 2.23
CA GLN A 160 -18.00 -3.21 2.21
C GLN A 160 -18.92 -2.17 1.58
N LYS A 161 -19.62 -2.53 0.51
CA LYS A 161 -20.77 -1.74 0.07
C LYS A 161 -21.72 -1.72 1.25
N SER A 162 -21.84 -0.57 1.92
CA SER A 162 -22.89 -0.38 2.91
C SER A 162 -24.19 -0.74 2.20
N ALA A 163 -24.86 -1.79 2.66
CA ALA A 163 -26.20 -2.10 2.20
C ALA A 163 -27.06 -0.90 2.61
N VAL A 164 -27.37 -0.05 1.64
CA VAL A 164 -28.34 1.05 1.78
C VAL A 164 -29.73 0.43 1.70
#